data_AF-Q11AP2-F1
#
_entry.id   AF-Q11AP2-F1
#
_cell.length_a   1.000
_cell.length_b   1.000
_cell.length_c   1.000
_cell.angle_alpha   90.00
_cell.angle_beta   90.00
_cell.angle_gamma   90.00
#
_symmetry.space_group_name_H-M   'P 1'
#
loop_
_entity.id
_entity.type
_entity.pdbx_description
1 polymer ?
#
loop_
_entity_poly.entity_id
_entity_poly.type
_entity_poly.pdbx_seq_one_letter_code
_entity_poly.pdbx_strand_id
1 'polypeptide(L)'
;MLLTTAITISTFIALYFAEAGSRYWTRGILSRTIAEVPLWIPMAVAVLGLVIFAVQAISSILLIVTGLVSGDELQKEVVDV
;
A
#
# COMPACT_ATOMS: atom_id res chain seq x y z
N MET A 1 -3.95 15.85 7.19
CA MET A 1 -3.90 15.01 8.41
C MET A 1 -4.28 13.56 8.13
N LEU A 2 -5.41 13.25 7.47
CA LEU A 2 -5.80 11.85 7.19
C LEU A 2 -4.82 11.12 6.24
N LEU A 3 -4.40 11.75 5.14
CA LEU A 3 -3.46 11.16 4.18
C LEU A 3 -2.09 10.85 4.80
N THR A 4 -1.57 11.77 5.61
CA THR A 4 -0.30 11.57 6.32
C THR A 4 -0.39 10.41 7.31
N THR A 5 -1.51 10.27 8.03
CA THR A 5 -1.73 9.13 8.94
C THR A 5 -1.86 7.81 8.17
N ALA A 6 -2.56 7.81 7.03
CA ALA A 6 -2.71 6.64 6.18
C ALA A 6 -1.37 6.13 5.65
N ILE A 7 -0.48 7.03 5.22
CA ILE A 7 0.86 6.68 4.74
C ILE A 7 1.71 6.10 5.88
N THR A 8 1.68 6.70 7.07
CA THR A 8 2.43 6.19 8.24
C THR A 8 1.99 4.77 8.62
N ILE A 9 0.68 4.54 8.72
CA ILE A 9 0.13 3.22 9.05
C ILE A 9 0.45 2.21 7.94
N SER A 10 0.26 2.58 6.67
CA SER A 10 0.55 1.72 5.53
C SER A 10 2.03 1.31 5.49
N THR A 11 2.95 2.25 5.76
CA THR A 11 4.39 2.00 5.81
C THR A 11 4.75 1.04 6.94
N PHE A 12 4.18 1.25 8.13
CA PHE A 12 4.39 0.36 9.28
C PHE A 12 3.92 -1.07 8.99
N ILE A 13 2.74 -1.22 8.39
CA ILE A 13 2.18 -2.53 8.01
C ILE A 13 3.04 -3.18 6.92
N ALA A 14 3.53 -2.41 5.94
CA ALA A 14 4.39 -2.92 4.87
C ALA A 14 5.71 -3.47 5.42
N LEU A 15 6.35 -2.76 6.35
CA LEU A 15 7.57 -3.21 7.02
C LEU A 15 7.34 -4.48 7.82
N TYR A 16 6.23 -4.54 8.58
CA TYR A 16 5.86 -5.73 9.33
C TYR A 16 5.69 -6.95 8.43
N PHE A 17 4.96 -6.83 7.32
CA PHE A 17 4.77 -7.94 6.39
C PHE A 17 6.04 -8.30 5.60
N ALA A 18 6.91 -7.33 5.31
CA ALA A 18 8.19 -7.60 4.68
C ALA A 18 9.11 -8.42 5.60
N GLU A 19 9.18 -8.08 6.88
CA GLU A 19 9.91 -8.89 7.87
C GLU A 19 9.29 -10.27 8.08
N ALA A 20 7.96 -10.35 8.16
CA ALA A 20 7.27 -11.62 8.29
C ALA A 20 7.55 -12.51 7.07
N GLY A 21 7.36 -11.97 5.86
CA GLY A 21 7.59 -12.65 4.60
C GLY A 21 9.02 -13.16 4.43
N SER A 22 10.02 -12.36 4.81
CA SER A 22 11.43 -12.79 4.73
C SER A 22 11.74 -13.96 5.69
N ARG A 23 11.13 -13.98 6.88
CA ARG A 23 11.24 -15.11 7.81
C ARG A 23 10.58 -16.37 7.25
N TYR A 24 9.41 -16.25 6.62
CA TYR A 24 8.73 -17.40 6.01
C TYR A 24 9.45 -17.92 4.77
N TRP A 25 10.05 -17.03 3.97
CA TRP A 25 10.92 -17.38 2.85
C TRP A 25 12.12 -18.19 3.35
N THR A 26 12.82 -17.69 4.36
CA THR A 26 14.01 -18.36 4.92
C THR A 26 13.70 -19.72 5.53
N ARG A 27 12.52 -19.88 6.13
CA ARG A 27 12.09 -21.12 6.80
C ARG A 27 11.34 -22.10 5.89
N GLY A 28 11.04 -21.73 4.65
CA GLY A 28 10.28 -22.58 3.72
C GLY A 28 8.90 -23.01 4.24
N ILE A 29 8.26 -22.20 5.09
CA ILE A 29 7.01 -22.60 5.76
C ILE A 29 5.85 -22.51 4.77
N LEU A 30 5.17 -23.65 4.58
CA LEU A 30 3.97 -23.78 3.75
C LEU A 30 2.71 -23.62 4.61
N SER A 31 1.63 -23.15 3.98
CA SER A 31 0.31 -23.13 4.61
C SER A 31 -0.20 -24.55 4.87
N ARG A 32 -0.61 -24.85 6.12
CA ARG A 32 -1.23 -26.14 6.48
C ARG A 32 -2.70 -26.27 6.06
N THR A 33 -3.38 -25.15 5.82
CA THR A 33 -4.84 -25.10 5.64
C THR A 33 -5.27 -24.67 4.24
N ILE A 34 -4.39 -23.96 3.52
CA ILE A 34 -4.62 -23.47 2.15
C ILE A 34 -3.53 -24.07 1.26
N ALA A 35 -3.77 -25.29 0.80
CA ALA A 35 -3.08 -25.92 -0.33
C ALA A 35 -1.55 -25.74 -0.41
N GLU A 36 -0.76 -26.11 0.61
CA GLU A 36 0.72 -26.08 0.57
C GLU A 36 1.33 -24.81 -0.08
N VAL A 37 0.63 -23.67 -0.03
CA VAL A 37 1.11 -22.45 -0.68
C VAL A 37 2.17 -21.84 0.23
N PRO A 38 3.34 -21.48 -0.30
CA PRO A 38 4.34 -20.76 0.48
C PRO A 38 3.75 -19.46 1.05
N LEU A 39 3.80 -19.31 2.37
CA LEU A 39 3.17 -18.18 3.07
C LEU A 39 3.75 -16.81 2.66
N TRP A 40 4.97 -16.79 2.14
CA TRP A 40 5.61 -15.56 1.65
C TRP A 40 4.88 -14.95 0.44
N ILE A 41 4.17 -15.74 -0.38
CA ILE A 41 3.47 -15.26 -1.58
C ILE A 41 2.35 -14.26 -1.22
N PRO A 42 1.34 -14.63 -0.40
CA PRO A 42 0.28 -13.69 -0.04
C PRO A 42 0.84 -12.47 0.72
N MET A 43 1.92 -12.63 1.50
CA MET A 43 2.58 -11.50 2.15
C MET A 43 3.28 -10.57 1.15
N ALA A 44 3.95 -11.10 0.13
CA ALA A 44 4.57 -10.31 -0.91
C ALA A 44 3.52 -9.51 -1.70
N VAL A 45 2.36 -10.12 -1.99
CA VAL A 45 1.24 -9.42 -2.63
C VAL A 45 0.71 -8.28 -1.75
N ALA A 46 0.55 -8.51 -0.45
CA ALA A 46 0.13 -7.46 0.49
C ALA A 46 1.15 -6.31 0.56
N VAL A 47 2.45 -6.61 0.64
CA VAL A 47 3.51 -5.60 0.63
C VAL A 47 3.50 -4.81 -0.68
N LEU A 48 3.39 -5.48 -1.83
CA LEU A 48 3.31 -4.82 -3.14
C LEU A 48 2.11 -3.87 -3.21
N GLY A 49 0.94 -4.29 -2.77
CA GLY A 49 -0.26 -3.43 -2.73
C GLY A 49 -0.06 -2.19 -1.84
N LEU A 50 0.55 -2.36 -0.68
CA LEU A 50 0.84 -1.24 0.23
C LEU A 50 1.88 -0.27 -0.35
N VAL A 51 2.91 -0.77 -1.04
CA VAL A 51 3.90 0.07 -1.71
C VAL A 51 3.24 0.88 -2.83
N ILE A 52 2.42 0.25 -3.67
CA ILE A 52 1.68 0.95 -4.74
C ILE A 52 0.77 2.03 -4.14
N PHE A 53 0.03 1.70 -3.09
CA PHE A 53 -0.83 2.64 -2.39
C PHE A 53 -0.04 3.83 -1.81
N ALA A 54 1.11 3.57 -1.18
CA ALA A 54 1.96 4.63 -0.63
C ALA A 54 2.47 5.57 -1.73
N VAL A 55 2.91 5.03 -2.87
CA VAL A 55 3.36 5.84 -4.03
C VAL A 55 2.22 6.70 -4.58
N GLN A 56 1.01 6.13 -4.71
CA GLN A 56 -0.16 6.90 -5.13
C GLN A 56 -0.49 8.02 -4.14
N ALA A 57 -0.53 7.71 -2.84
CA ALA A 57 -0.83 8.70 -1.80
C ALA A 57 0.19 9.84 -1.77
N ILE A 58 1.49 9.54 -1.95
CA ILE A 58 2.55 10.54 -2.06
C ILE A 58 2.34 11.39 -3.32
N SER A 59 2.03 10.78 -4.46
CA SER A 59 1.76 11.50 -5.72
C SER A 59 0.59 12.47 -5.57
N SER A 60 -0.49 12.05 -4.92
CA SER A 60 -1.64 12.91 -4.61
C SER A 60 -1.26 14.09 -3.72
N ILE A 61 -0.43 13.86 -2.69
CA ILE A 61 0.06 14.95 -1.83
C ILE A 61 0.92 15.92 -2.63
N LEU A 62 1.81 15.42 -3.48
CA LEU A 62 2.69 16.26 -4.30
C LEU A 62 1.87 17.15 -5.22
N LEU A 63 0.87 16.62 -5.92
CA LEU A 63 -0.01 17.39 -6.81
C LEU A 63 -0.73 18.54 -6.07
N ILE A 64 -1.21 18.26 -4.85
CA ILE A 64 -1.86 19.26 -3.99
C ILE A 64 -0.85 20.33 -3.57
N VAL A 65 0.34 19.93 -3.11
CA VAL A 65 1.37 20.85 -2.59
C VAL A 65 1.94 21.74 -3.70
N THR A 66 2.11 21.21 -4.91
CA THR A 66 2.62 21.98 -6.06
C THR A 66 1.55 22.88 -6.69
N GLY A 67 0.30 22.80 -6.26
CA GLY A 67 -0.82 23.55 -6.86
C GLY A 67 -1.10 23.18 -8.32
N LEU A 68 -0.58 22.03 -8.77
CA LEU A 68 -0.77 21.52 -10.14
C LEU A 68 -2.21 21.02 -10.34
N VAL A 69 -2.88 20.63 -9.25
CA VAL A 69 -4.29 20.30 -9.20
C VAL A 69 -4.96 21.32 -8.29
N SER A 70 -5.72 22.23 -8.88
CA SER A 70 -6.58 23.17 -8.15
C SER A 70 -7.90 22.47 -7.84
N GLY A 71 -8.38 22.53 -6.59
CA GLY A 71 -9.54 21.76 -6.11
C GLY A 71 -10.83 21.93 -6.94
N ASP A 72 -10.93 23.00 -7.72
CA ASP A 72 -12.05 23.29 -8.61
C ASP A 72 -12.17 22.34 -9.81
N GLU A 73 -11.09 21.68 -10.25
CA GLU A 73 -11.14 20.73 -11.37
C GLU A 73 -11.59 19.33 -10.93
N LEU A 74 -11.16 18.88 -9.74
CA LEU A 74 -11.60 17.61 -9.16
C LEU A 74 -13.08 17.63 -8.77
N GLN A 75 -13.59 18.79 -8.34
CA GLN A 75 -15.02 18.91 -8.02
C GLN A 75 -15.89 18.85 -9.27
N LYS A 76 -15.42 19.33 -10.43
CA LYS A 76 -16.16 19.22 -11.70
C LYS A 76 -16.20 17.79 -12.22
N GLU A 77 -15.07 17.09 -12.20
CA GLU A 77 -15.00 15.70 -12.69
C GLU A 77 -15.80 14.71 -11.83
N VAL A 78 -15.93 14.94 -10.52
CA VAL A 78 -16.76 14.10 -9.62
C VAL A 78 -18.25 14.46 -9.70
N VAL A 79 -18.60 15.69 -10.05
CA VAL A 79 -20.01 16.13 -10.17
C VAL A 79 -20.62 15.80 -11.54
N ASP A 80 -19.78 15.69 -12.58
CA ASP A 80 -20.21 15.33 -13.95
C ASP A 80 -20.27 13.81 -14.21
N VAL A 81 -20.03 12.97 -13.20
CA VAL A 81 -20.11 11.49 -13.24
C VAL A 81 -21.25 10.99 -12.36
#